data_AF-A0A3N5V733-F1
#
_entry.id   AF-A0A3N5V733-F1
#
_cell.length_a   1.000
_cell.length_b   1.000
_cell.length_c   1.000
_cell.angle_alpha   90.00
_cell.angle_beta   90.00
_cell.angle_gamma   90.00
#
_symmetry.space_group_name_H-M   'P 1'
#
loop_
_entity.id
_entity.type
_entity.pdbx_description
1 polymer ?
#
loop_
_entity_poly.entity_id
_entity_poly.type
_entity_poly.pdbx_seq_one_letter_code
_entity_poly.pdbx_strand_id
1 'polypeptide(L)'
;MSSRNIVYIREFDRFDNIGNTICRNTGCQNLIKYPFRKYCSRECNKQFEKWYYHNFYWDRVRSDIFKRDNYTCQICGKKYPYSYRKKFARSRGLECDHIIPRSLYKKLGYRFDSLENKIMMITEFLHNHNNLRTLCNECHKRVTKEFLRSDMSRYLKDYAKLNIQLLREKKI
;
A
#
# COMPACT_ATOMS: atom_id res chain seq x y z
N MET A 1 -19.80 8.63 6.45
CA MET A 1 -18.49 8.25 7.02
C MET A 1 -17.66 7.61 5.91
N SER A 2 -16.49 8.16 5.55
CA SER A 2 -15.63 7.53 4.53
C SER A 2 -15.12 6.20 5.07
N SER A 3 -15.56 5.09 4.47
CA SER A 3 -15.08 3.75 4.77
C SER A 3 -13.56 3.77 4.66
N ARG A 4 -12.86 3.63 5.79
CA ARG A 4 -11.40 3.53 5.75
C ARG A 4 -11.10 2.17 5.09
N ASN A 5 -10.54 2.18 3.88
CA ASN A 5 -10.06 0.99 3.18
C ASN A 5 -8.87 0.40 3.96
N ILE A 6 -9.17 -0.29 5.05
CA ILE A 6 -8.23 -0.90 5.98
C ILE A 6 -8.42 -2.41 5.91
N VAL A 7 -7.30 -3.13 5.85
CA VAL A 7 -7.28 -4.59 5.97
C VAL A 7 -6.67 -4.93 7.32
N TYR A 8 -7.49 -5.45 8.21
CA TYR A 8 -7.09 -5.81 9.55
C TYR A 8 -6.32 -7.12 9.54
N ILE A 9 -5.26 -7.22 10.34
CA ILE A 9 -4.42 -8.42 10.45
C ILE A 9 -5.23 -9.70 10.82
N ARG A 10 -6.37 -9.53 11.51
CA ARG A 10 -7.26 -10.64 11.91
C ARG A 10 -8.03 -11.24 10.73
N GLU A 11 -8.22 -10.50 9.64
CA GLU A 11 -8.87 -11.01 8.43
C GLU A 11 -8.02 -12.11 7.77
N PHE A 12 -6.73 -12.19 8.10
CA PHE A 12 -5.83 -13.25 7.64
C PHE A 12 -5.86 -14.50 8.53
N ASP A 13 -6.66 -14.55 9.60
CA ASP A 13 -6.81 -15.77 10.38
C ASP A 13 -7.45 -16.86 9.52
N ARG A 14 -6.86 -18.06 9.54
CA ARG A 14 -7.21 -19.16 8.65
C ARG A 14 -7.54 -20.41 9.46
N PHE A 15 -8.45 -21.21 8.90
CA PHE A 15 -8.93 -22.45 9.47
C PHE A 15 -8.89 -23.56 8.41
N ASP A 16 -8.68 -24.80 8.84
CA ASP A 16 -8.86 -25.97 7.99
C ASP A 16 -10.35 -26.33 7.84
N ASN A 17 -10.63 -27.40 7.08
CA ASN A 17 -11.99 -27.85 6.79
C ASN A 17 -12.75 -28.38 8.04
N ILE A 18 -12.02 -28.66 9.13
CA ILE A 18 -12.56 -29.20 10.38
C ILE A 18 -12.72 -28.07 11.42
N GLY A 19 -12.24 -26.86 11.11
CA GLY A 19 -12.30 -25.69 11.97
C GLY A 19 -11.07 -25.48 12.86
N ASN A 20 -10.00 -26.26 12.68
CA ASN A 20 -8.75 -26.02 13.41
C ASN A 20 -8.02 -24.79 12.85
N THR A 21 -7.41 -24.00 13.72
CA THR A 21 -6.60 -22.86 13.31
C THR A 21 -5.31 -23.31 12.62
N ILE A 22 -5.10 -22.83 11.41
CA ILE A 22 -3.87 -23.05 10.63
C ILE A 22 -3.01 -21.78 10.59
N CYS A 23 -1.77 -21.92 10.14
CA CYS A 23 -0.82 -20.83 10.06
C CYS A 23 -1.34 -19.68 9.18
N ARG A 24 -1.29 -18.46 9.73
CA ARG A 24 -1.66 -17.21 9.03
C ARG A 24 -0.77 -16.89 7.83
N ASN A 25 0.47 -17.40 7.79
CA ASN A 25 1.38 -17.11 6.68
C ASN A 25 0.80 -17.65 5.37
N THR A 26 0.71 -16.78 4.36
CA THR A 26 0.14 -17.11 3.05
C THR A 26 0.98 -18.20 2.40
N GLY A 27 0.35 -19.32 2.01
CA GLY A 27 1.04 -20.49 1.44
C GLY A 27 1.46 -21.56 2.47
N CYS A 28 1.25 -21.34 3.76
CA CYS A 28 1.47 -22.37 4.78
C CYS A 28 0.14 -23.05 5.18
N GLN A 29 0.11 -24.38 5.25
CA GLN A 29 -1.06 -25.16 5.69
C GLN A 29 -0.86 -25.85 7.04
N ASN A 30 0.28 -25.62 7.69
CA ASN A 30 0.59 -26.25 8.97
C ASN A 30 -0.31 -25.70 10.08
N LEU A 31 -0.67 -26.55 11.04
CA LEU A 31 -1.35 -26.14 12.27
C LEU A 31 -0.50 -25.13 13.05
N ILE A 32 -1.17 -24.28 13.83
CA ILE A 32 -0.48 -23.38 14.76
C ILE A 32 0.32 -24.17 15.80
N LYS A 33 1.45 -23.63 16.23
CA LYS A 33 2.28 -24.26 17.26
C LYS A 33 2.60 -23.25 18.36
N TYR A 34 2.43 -23.65 19.62
CA TYR A 34 2.89 -22.86 20.76
C TYR A 34 4.42 -22.69 20.71
N PRO A 35 4.99 -21.51 21.03
CA PRO A 35 4.36 -20.29 21.57
C PRO A 35 3.83 -19.29 20.52
N PHE A 36 3.83 -19.63 19.23
CA PHE A 36 3.66 -18.66 18.14
C PHE A 36 2.20 -18.28 17.83
N ARG A 37 1.23 -18.77 18.61
CA ARG A 37 -0.23 -18.47 18.61
C ARG A 37 -0.96 -18.60 17.25
N LYS A 38 -0.60 -17.79 16.25
CA LYS A 38 -1.24 -17.69 14.92
C LYS A 38 -0.35 -18.26 13.80
N TYR A 39 0.79 -18.83 14.16
CA TYR A 39 1.79 -19.34 13.21
C TYR A 39 2.31 -20.71 13.64
N CYS A 40 2.81 -21.48 12.67
CA CYS A 40 3.44 -22.78 12.92
C CYS A 40 4.91 -22.65 13.37
N SER A 41 5.56 -21.52 13.07
CA SER A 41 6.96 -21.27 13.37
C SER A 41 7.26 -19.77 13.52
N ARG A 42 8.40 -19.46 14.16
CA ARG A 42 8.95 -18.09 14.22
C ARG A 42 9.20 -17.52 12.83
N GLU A 43 9.62 -18.35 11.88
CA GLU A 43 9.92 -17.93 10.52
C GLU A 43 8.66 -17.51 9.76
N CYS A 44 7.60 -18.32 9.82
CA CYS A 44 6.31 -17.96 9.24
C CYS A 44 5.72 -16.67 9.83
N ASN A 45 5.88 -16.46 11.14
CA ASN A 45 5.49 -15.20 11.77
C ASN A 45 6.27 -14.01 11.18
N LYS A 46 7.60 -14.11 11.12
CA LYS A 46 8.46 -13.03 10.59
C LYS A 46 8.17 -12.72 9.12
N GLN A 47 8.00 -13.74 8.29
CA GLN A 47 7.69 -13.58 6.86
C GLN A 47 6.36 -12.85 6.67
N PHE A 48 5.30 -13.33 7.34
CA PHE A 48 4.00 -12.71 7.27
C PHE A 48 4.03 -11.28 7.84
N GLU A 49 4.66 -11.07 9.00
CA GLU A 49 4.76 -9.75 9.60
C GLU A 49 5.47 -8.77 8.65
N LYS A 50 6.61 -9.17 8.07
CA LYS A 50 7.33 -8.36 7.09
C LYS A 50 6.42 -8.00 5.91
N TRP A 51 5.80 -9.00 5.27
CA TRP A 51 4.89 -8.79 4.16
C TRP A 51 3.71 -7.87 4.53
N TYR A 52 3.05 -8.11 5.66
CA TYR A 52 1.90 -7.34 6.12
C TYR A 52 2.28 -5.87 6.39
N TYR A 53 3.38 -5.63 7.10
CA TYR A 53 3.83 -4.26 7.38
C TYR A 53 4.22 -3.50 6.13
N HIS A 54 4.87 -4.15 5.16
CA HIS A 54 5.25 -3.48 3.92
C HIS A 54 4.07 -3.20 2.99
N ASN A 55 2.97 -3.96 3.09
CA ASN A 55 1.84 -3.81 2.18
C ASN A 55 0.63 -3.09 2.78
N PHE A 56 0.36 -3.21 4.07
CA PHE A 56 -0.89 -2.73 4.68
C PHE A 56 -0.69 -1.63 5.72
N TYR A 57 0.53 -1.43 6.21
CA TYR A 57 0.82 -0.41 7.22
C TYR A 57 1.23 0.92 6.57
N TRP A 58 0.30 1.87 6.48
CA TRP A 58 0.51 3.14 5.78
C TRP A 58 1.77 3.90 6.22
N ASP A 59 2.07 3.94 7.52
CA ASP A 59 3.26 4.63 8.01
C ASP A 59 4.57 4.01 7.54
N ARG A 60 4.56 2.69 7.29
CA ARG A 60 5.70 1.98 6.68
C ARG A 60 5.80 2.32 5.21
N VAL A 61 4.71 2.15 4.45
CA VAL A 61 4.63 2.46 3.01
C VAL A 61 5.08 3.90 2.75
N ARG A 62 4.47 4.87 3.43
CA ARG A 62 4.82 6.30 3.36
C ARG A 62 6.31 6.54 3.66
N SER A 63 6.85 5.85 4.68
CA SER A 63 8.27 5.98 5.01
C SER A 63 9.18 5.39 3.92
N ASP A 64 8.78 4.30 3.25
CA ASP A 64 9.53 3.70 2.17
C ASP A 64 9.51 4.61 0.93
N ILE A 65 8.37 5.26 0.61
CA ILE A 65 8.27 6.27 -0.47
C ILE A 65 9.14 7.51 -0.20
N PHE A 66 9.10 8.05 1.01
CA PHE A 66 9.96 9.20 1.37
C PHE A 66 11.45 8.88 1.23
N LYS A 67 11.86 7.65 1.60
CA LYS A 67 13.24 7.19 1.43
C LYS A 67 13.60 7.00 -0.03
N ARG A 68 12.72 6.36 -0.82
CA ARG A 68 12.89 6.18 -2.28
C ARG A 68 13.13 7.52 -2.97
N ASP A 69 12.34 8.52 -2.61
CA ASP A 69 12.37 9.85 -3.22
C ASP A 69 13.42 10.77 -2.56
N ASN A 70 14.28 10.25 -1.69
CA ASN A 70 15.31 11.00 -0.95
C ASN A 70 14.76 12.29 -0.31
N TYR A 71 13.56 12.22 0.28
CA TYR A 71 12.86 13.35 0.91
C TYR A 71 12.75 14.58 -0.01
N THR A 72 12.61 14.33 -1.31
CA THR A 72 12.56 15.36 -2.35
C THR A 72 11.20 15.34 -3.02
N CYS A 73 10.59 16.52 -3.16
CA CYS A 73 9.34 16.64 -3.89
C CYS A 73 9.55 16.25 -5.36
N GLN A 74 8.79 15.26 -5.84
CA GLN A 74 8.89 14.72 -7.19
C GLN A 74 8.34 15.63 -8.30
N ILE A 75 7.87 16.83 -7.95
CA ILE A 75 7.39 17.84 -8.92
C ILE A 75 8.33 19.03 -8.96
N CYS A 76 8.64 19.65 -7.81
CA CYS A 76 9.45 20.86 -7.77
C CYS A 76 10.93 20.63 -7.44
N GLY A 77 11.34 19.39 -7.12
CA GLY A 77 12.74 19.06 -6.82
C GLY A 77 13.26 19.58 -5.48
N LYS A 78 12.47 20.31 -4.69
CA LYS A 78 12.89 20.79 -3.37
C LYS A 78 13.04 19.64 -2.39
N LYS A 79 14.17 19.59 -1.69
CA LYS A 79 14.45 18.65 -0.59
C LYS A 79 13.96 19.21 0.74
N TYR A 80 13.45 18.34 1.61
CA TYR A 80 12.90 18.74 2.91
C TYR A 80 13.60 18.01 4.08
N PRO A 81 13.71 18.66 5.25
CA PRO A 81 14.21 18.01 6.45
C PRO A 81 13.26 16.88 6.87
N TYR A 82 13.83 15.85 7.47
CA TYR A 82 13.09 14.70 7.95
C TYR A 82 13.56 14.29 9.34
N SER A 83 12.70 13.54 10.04
CA SER A 83 12.99 12.93 11.32
C SER A 83 12.41 11.52 11.34
N TYR A 84 12.88 10.70 12.27
CA TYR A 84 12.28 9.41 12.55
C TYR A 84 11.42 9.50 13.80
N ARG A 85 10.17 9.02 13.71
CA ARG A 85 9.34 8.73 14.89
C ARG A 85 9.25 7.22 15.01
N LYS A 86 9.82 6.67 16.09
CA LYS A 86 10.12 5.23 16.20
C LYS A 86 11.00 4.80 15.02
N LYS A 87 10.49 3.95 14.12
CA LYS A 87 11.20 3.43 12.94
C LYS A 87 10.73 4.02 11.60
N PHE A 88 9.83 5.00 11.61
CA PHE A 88 9.20 5.54 10.39
C PHE A 88 9.58 7.00 10.15
N ALA A 89 9.92 7.32 8.90
CA ALA A 89 10.31 8.67 8.52
C ALA A 89 9.10 9.61 8.46
N ARG A 90 9.32 10.86 8.87
CA ARG A 90 8.35 11.96 8.89
C ARG A 90 9.03 13.22 8.39
N SER A 91 8.30 14.04 7.64
CA SER A 91 8.74 15.38 7.24
C SER A 91 7.52 16.29 7.30
N ARG A 92 7.65 17.47 7.91
CA ARG A 92 6.53 18.41 8.12
C ARG A 92 6.09 19.12 6.83
N GLY A 93 6.92 19.08 5.78
CA GLY A 93 6.64 19.73 4.50
C GLY A 93 6.35 18.78 3.35
N LEU A 94 6.30 17.47 3.61
CA LEU A 94 6.08 16.44 2.61
C LEU A 94 4.87 15.58 2.93
N GLU A 95 4.12 15.28 1.88
CA GLU A 95 3.03 14.32 1.84
C GLU A 95 3.38 13.18 0.88
N CYS A 96 2.84 11.99 1.16
CA CYS A 96 2.88 10.88 0.20
C CYS A 96 1.53 10.84 -0.51
N ASP A 97 1.56 11.17 -1.79
CA ASP A 97 0.38 11.35 -2.63
C ASP A 97 0.27 10.22 -3.66
N HIS A 98 -0.95 9.95 -4.11
CA HIS A 98 -1.21 9.05 -5.22
C HIS A 98 -1.04 9.77 -6.55
N ILE A 99 -0.29 9.19 -7.49
CA ILE A 99 -0.18 9.69 -8.86
C ILE A 99 -1.55 9.61 -9.53
N ILE A 100 -2.22 8.47 -9.36
CA ILE A 100 -3.59 8.22 -9.81
C ILE A 100 -4.47 8.29 -8.56
N PRO A 101 -5.35 9.29 -8.45
CA PRO A 101 -6.08 9.58 -7.22
C PRO A 101 -6.82 8.38 -6.65
N ARG A 102 -6.72 8.19 -5.33
CA ARG A 102 -7.37 7.10 -4.59
C ARG A 102 -8.87 6.96 -4.90
N SER A 103 -9.57 8.06 -5.17
CA SER A 103 -11.00 8.07 -5.48
C SER A 103 -11.37 7.27 -6.75
N LEU A 104 -10.39 6.93 -7.59
CA LEU A 104 -10.61 6.27 -8.88
C LEU A 104 -10.59 4.76 -8.83
N TYR A 105 -10.26 4.14 -7.69
CA TYR A 105 -10.10 2.69 -7.61
C TYR A 105 -11.29 1.90 -8.21
N LYS A 106 -12.53 2.33 -7.93
CA LYS A 106 -13.74 1.67 -8.46
C LYS A 106 -13.83 1.76 -9.98
N LYS A 107 -13.48 2.92 -10.56
CA LYS A 107 -13.48 3.14 -12.01
C LYS A 107 -12.41 2.30 -12.71
N LEU A 108 -11.37 1.90 -11.98
CA LEU A 108 -10.30 1.03 -12.44
C LEU A 108 -10.63 -0.46 -12.27
N GLY A 109 -11.83 -0.80 -11.80
CA GLY A 109 -12.29 -2.18 -11.62
C GLY A 109 -11.99 -2.80 -10.26
N TYR A 110 -11.31 -2.09 -9.35
CA TYR A 110 -11.04 -2.60 -8.01
C TYR A 110 -12.29 -2.62 -7.14
N ARG A 111 -12.41 -3.67 -6.32
CA ARG A 111 -13.49 -3.87 -5.33
C ARG A 111 -12.91 -3.95 -3.91
N PHE A 112 -13.76 -3.77 -2.91
CA PHE A 112 -13.39 -3.83 -1.49
C PHE A 112 -14.44 -4.62 -0.69
N ASP A 113 -14.80 -5.80 -1.21
CA ASP A 113 -15.89 -6.68 -0.75
C ASP A 113 -15.38 -7.99 -0.13
N SER A 114 -14.33 -8.61 -0.70
CA SER A 114 -13.68 -9.81 -0.17
C SER A 114 -12.25 -9.52 0.34
N LEU A 115 -11.68 -10.39 1.18
CA LEU A 115 -10.27 -10.27 1.60
C LEU A 115 -9.32 -10.23 0.39
N GLU A 116 -9.56 -11.09 -0.60
CA GLU A 116 -8.76 -11.14 -1.83
C GLU A 116 -8.81 -9.81 -2.59
N ASN A 117 -10.01 -9.26 -2.80
CA ASN A 117 -10.18 -7.98 -3.48
C ASN A 117 -9.57 -6.82 -2.67
N LYS A 118 -9.67 -6.86 -1.35
CA LYS A 118 -9.02 -5.89 -0.45
C LYS A 118 -7.50 -5.96 -0.55
N ILE A 119 -6.91 -7.16 -0.54
CA ILE A 119 -5.46 -7.38 -0.71
C ILE A 119 -5.04 -6.80 -2.06
N MET A 120 -5.66 -7.25 -3.15
CA MET A 120 -5.34 -6.83 -4.51
C MET A 120 -5.43 -5.31 -4.66
N MET A 121 -6.52 -4.69 -4.24
CA MET A 121 -6.68 -3.23 -4.28
C MET A 121 -5.61 -2.49 -3.48
N ILE A 122 -5.25 -2.98 -2.30
CA ILE A 122 -4.22 -2.34 -1.47
C ILE A 122 -2.85 -2.49 -2.11
N THR A 123 -2.45 -3.71 -2.47
CA THR A 123 -1.10 -4.01 -2.95
C THR A 123 -0.86 -3.49 -4.36
N GLU A 124 -1.87 -3.50 -5.22
CA GLU A 124 -1.73 -3.13 -6.63
C GLU A 124 -2.08 -1.67 -6.91
N PHE A 125 -2.87 -1.00 -6.05
CA PHE A 125 -3.29 0.37 -6.31
C PHE A 125 -3.01 1.35 -5.17
N LEU A 126 -3.53 1.12 -3.96
CA LEU A 126 -3.46 2.13 -2.90
C LEU A 126 -2.08 2.28 -2.28
N HIS A 127 -1.39 1.18 -2.05
CA HIS A 127 -0.04 1.16 -1.46
C HIS A 127 1.01 0.73 -2.47
N ASN A 128 0.64 0.60 -3.74
CA ASN A 128 1.60 0.34 -4.81
C ASN A 128 2.58 1.50 -4.91
N HIS A 129 3.86 1.21 -4.74
CA HIS A 129 4.91 2.22 -4.77
C HIS A 129 4.93 2.99 -6.09
N ASN A 130 4.64 2.34 -7.22
CA ASN A 130 4.61 2.98 -8.53
C ASN A 130 3.45 3.98 -8.67
N ASN A 131 2.39 3.84 -7.88
CA ASN A 131 1.30 4.81 -7.82
C ASN A 131 1.49 5.86 -6.71
N LEU A 132 2.60 5.82 -5.96
CA LEU A 132 2.87 6.75 -4.86
C LEU A 132 4.06 7.66 -5.19
N ARG A 133 4.01 8.89 -4.69
CA ARG A 133 5.10 9.87 -4.81
C ARG A 133 5.15 10.82 -3.62
N THR A 134 6.33 11.37 -3.39
CA THR A 134 6.57 12.41 -2.40
C THR A 134 6.29 13.80 -2.98
N LEU A 135 5.36 14.55 -2.41
CA LEU A 135 5.05 15.93 -2.81
C LEU A 135 5.21 16.89 -1.63
N CYS A 136 5.64 18.12 -1.91
CA CYS A 136 5.49 19.18 -0.92
C CYS A 136 4.04 19.66 -0.84
N ASN A 137 3.68 20.31 0.27
CA ASN A 137 2.32 20.80 0.51
C ASN A 137 1.77 21.69 -0.62
N GLU A 138 2.61 22.54 -1.21
CA GLU A 138 2.22 23.43 -2.31
C GLU A 138 1.91 22.64 -3.59
N CYS A 139 2.81 21.72 -3.97
CA CYS A 139 2.62 20.88 -5.15
C CYS A 139 1.43 19.94 -5.00
N HIS A 140 1.23 19.38 -3.79
CA HIS A 140 0.08 18.53 -3.50
C HIS A 140 -1.25 19.30 -3.66
N LYS A 141 -1.35 20.52 -3.10
CA LYS A 141 -2.52 21.40 -3.28
C LYS A 141 -2.79 21.70 -4.75
N ARG A 142 -1.74 21.98 -5.54
CA ARG A 142 -1.86 22.24 -6.99
C ARG A 142 -2.40 21.02 -7.73
N VAL A 143 -1.83 19.83 -7.51
CA VAL A 143 -2.29 18.57 -8.11
C VAL A 143 -3.75 18.31 -7.75
N THR A 144 -4.14 18.48 -6.49
CA THR A 144 -5.54 18.30 -6.06
C THR A 144 -6.47 19.27 -6.80
N LYS A 145 -6.09 20.54 -6.92
CA LYS A 145 -6.87 21.56 -7.63
C LYS A 145 -7.00 21.26 -9.12
N GLU A 146 -5.93 20.77 -9.76
CA GLU A 146 -5.95 20.33 -11.15
C GLU A 146 -6.87 19.13 -11.33
N PHE A 147 -6.78 18.11 -10.47
CA PHE A 147 -7.66 16.94 -10.50
C PHE A 147 -9.14 17.32 -10.42
N LEU A 148 -9.50 18.23 -9.52
CA LEU A 148 -10.89 18.69 -9.35
C LEU A 148 -11.44 19.46 -10.56
N ARG A 149 -10.56 19.98 -11.43
CA ARG A 149 -10.92 20.74 -12.64
C ARG A 149 -10.85 19.94 -13.93
N SER A 150 -10.08 18.86 -13.94
CA SER A 150 -9.77 18.10 -15.15
C SER A 150 -10.83 17.07 -15.51
N ASP A 151 -10.91 16.76 -16.81
CA ASP A 151 -11.58 15.56 -17.28
C ASP A 151 -10.82 14.30 -16.83
N MET A 152 -11.61 13.32 -16.37
CA MET A 152 -11.16 12.07 -15.79
C MET A 152 -10.38 11.19 -16.78
N SER A 153 -10.60 11.38 -18.07
CA SER A 153 -9.96 10.61 -19.15
C SER A 153 -8.43 10.64 -19.09
N ARG A 154 -7.83 11.74 -18.60
CA ARG A 154 -6.36 11.87 -18.45
C ARG A 154 -5.78 10.84 -17.47
N TYR A 155 -6.38 10.67 -16.30
CA TYR A 155 -5.87 9.76 -15.26
C TYR A 155 -6.01 8.29 -15.63
N LEU A 156 -7.03 7.95 -16.43
CA LEU A 156 -7.21 6.60 -16.95
C LEU A 156 -6.10 6.22 -17.94
N LYS A 157 -5.64 7.17 -18.76
CA LYS A 157 -4.48 6.97 -19.65
C LYS A 157 -3.19 6.76 -18.86
N ASP A 158 -2.98 7.52 -17.78
CA ASP A 158 -1.81 7.36 -16.92
C ASP A 158 -1.80 6.01 -16.18
N TYR A 159 -2.98 5.51 -15.77
CA TYR A 159 -3.12 4.15 -15.24
C TYR A 159 -2.73 3.07 -16.24
N ALA A 160 -3.19 3.17 -17.50
CA ALA A 160 -2.84 2.21 -18.54
C ALA A 160 -1.32 2.11 -18.74
N LYS A 161 -0.60 3.24 -18.69
CA LYS A 161 0.87 3.28 -18.76
C LYS A 161 1.52 2.57 -17.56
N LEU A 162 1.02 2.84 -16.35
CA LEU A 162 1.53 2.22 -15.12
C LEU A 162 1.35 0.70 -15.14
N ASN A 163 0.18 0.22 -15.58
CA ASN A 163 -0.10 -1.21 -15.69
C ASN A 163 0.75 -1.90 -16.75
N ILE A 164 1.01 -1.26 -17.90
CA ILE A 164 1.94 -1.78 -18.90
C ILE A 164 3.35 -1.94 -18.30
N GLN A 165 3.78 -1.00 -17.47
CA GLN A 165 5.07 -1.10 -16.79
C GLN A 165 5.11 -2.22 -15.75
N LEU A 166 4.06 -2.38 -14.94
CA LEU A 166 3.94 -3.49 -13.98
C LEU A 166 3.91 -4.86 -14.66
N LEU A 167 3.26 -4.99 -15.82
CA LEU A 167 3.25 -6.22 -16.62
C LEU A 167 4.63 -6.54 -17.21
N ARG A 168 5.45 -5.52 -17.50
CA ARG A 168 6.85 -5.71 -17.95
C ARG A 168 7.75 -6.12 -16.79
N GLU A 169 7.57 -5.57 -15.61
CA GLU A 169 8.35 -5.88 -14.40
C GLU A 169 8.01 -7.27 -13.82
N LYS A 170 6.79 -7.79 -14.04
CA LYS A 170 6.37 -9.16 -13.66
C LYS A 170 6.80 -10.26 -14.66
N LYS A 171 7.43 -9.92 -15.79
CA LYS A 171 8.02 -10.89 -16.74
C LYS A 171 9.51 -11.11 -16.43
N ILE A 172 9.81 -11.82 -15.34
CA ILE A 172 11.07 -12.54 -15.09
C ILE A 172 10.72 -13.82 -14.34
#